data_AF-A0A2P2D6Z9-F1
#
_entry.id   AF-A0A2P2D6Z9-F1
#
_cell.length_a   1.000
_cell.length_b   1.000
_cell.length_c   1.000
_cell.angle_alpha   90.00
_cell.angle_beta   90.00
_cell.angle_gamma   90.00
#
_symmetry.space_group_name_H-M   'P 1'
#
loop_
_entity.id
_entity.type
_entity.pdbx_description
1 polymer ?
#
loop_
_entity_poly.entity_id
_entity_poly.type
_entity_poly.pdbx_seq_one_letter_code
_entity_poly.pdbx_strand_id
1 'polypeptide(L)'
;MVPVLFGILPSIKNQNYLSHSRNFAFLGLIFGLGVFAAFGEEGALFRDPRESIRPPETVCVDEWKEKDSFVFVLSEPRKARRILTYSEKRILAYPIDFSTLEGSYSVSNKEWFLFPPEGPIAVLPEGLGESRIKSFYGEPSRVLDCESGNGKIWIYEDNAKIRDYLQRPVQKTK
;
A
#
# COMPACT_ATOMS: atom_id res chain seq x y z
N MET A 1 12.62 0.00 36.70
CA MET A 1 13.39 -1.22 37.06
C MET A 1 14.18 -1.63 35.84
N VAL A 2 15.50 -1.44 35.87
CA VAL A 2 16.43 -1.79 34.79
C VAL A 2 17.32 -2.89 35.36
N PRO A 3 17.38 -4.11 34.77
CA PRO A 3 18.38 -5.07 35.19
C PRO A 3 19.67 -4.77 34.44
N VAL A 4 20.64 -4.23 35.17
CA VAL A 4 22.05 -4.22 34.81
C VAL A 4 22.55 -5.66 34.95
N LEU A 5 22.75 -6.37 33.84
CA LEU A 5 23.45 -7.65 33.84
C LEU A 5 24.96 -7.39 33.86
N PHE A 6 25.53 -7.56 35.05
CA PHE A 6 26.96 -7.63 35.30
C PHE A 6 27.62 -8.66 34.37
N GLY A 7 28.50 -8.19 33.49
CA GLY A 7 29.45 -9.04 32.78
C GLY A 7 30.49 -9.57 33.76
N ILE A 8 30.42 -10.87 34.07
CA ILE A 8 31.52 -11.59 34.72
C ILE A 8 32.49 -11.99 33.59
N LEU A 9 33.59 -11.26 33.45
CA LEU A 9 34.75 -11.72 32.69
C LEU A 9 35.52 -12.72 33.58
N PRO A 10 35.65 -14.01 33.19
CA PRO A 10 36.57 -14.89 33.88
C PRO A 10 38.00 -14.44 33.54
N SER A 11 38.73 -13.98 34.56
CA SER A 11 40.17 -13.73 34.45
C SER A 11 40.90 -15.06 34.31
N ILE A 12 41.24 -15.43 33.08
CA ILE A 12 42.00 -16.66 32.79
C ILE A 12 43.49 -16.32 32.82
N LYS A 13 44.13 -16.68 33.94
CA LYS A 13 45.57 -16.56 34.21
C LYS A 13 46.33 -17.76 33.63
N ASN A 14 46.27 -18.01 32.31
CA ASN A 14 47.23 -18.89 31.63
C ASN A 14 47.18 -18.73 30.10
N GLN A 15 48.29 -18.32 29.48
CA GLN A 15 48.37 -17.96 28.06
C GLN A 15 48.65 -19.14 27.10
N ASN A 16 48.74 -20.38 27.58
CA ASN A 16 49.17 -21.52 26.75
C ASN A 16 48.04 -22.31 26.07
N TYR A 17 46.80 -21.82 26.05
CA TYR A 17 45.65 -22.50 25.43
C TYR A 17 44.96 -21.61 24.38
N LEU A 18 45.73 -21.10 23.41
CA LEU A 18 45.26 -20.19 22.37
C LEU A 18 45.10 -20.83 20.97
N SER A 19 44.91 -22.15 20.86
CA SER A 19 44.64 -22.78 19.54
C SER A 19 43.20 -23.24 19.31
N HIS A 20 42.37 -23.39 20.34
CA HIS A 20 41.01 -23.96 20.21
C HIS A 20 39.84 -23.02 20.59
N SER A 21 40.11 -21.77 20.98
CA SER A 21 39.08 -20.82 21.43
C SER A 21 38.11 -20.35 20.33
N ARG A 22 38.48 -20.44 19.04
CA ARG A 22 37.61 -20.05 17.93
C ARG A 22 36.39 -20.98 17.80
N ASN A 23 36.54 -22.27 18.08
CA ASN A 23 35.46 -23.24 17.90
C ASN A 23 34.39 -23.13 19.01
N PHE A 24 34.78 -22.75 20.23
CA PHE A 24 33.85 -22.56 21.35
C PHE A 24 33.02 -21.28 21.23
N ALA A 25 33.59 -20.20 20.69
CA ALA A 25 32.85 -18.96 20.43
C ALA A 25 31.76 -19.15 19.37
N PHE A 26 32.04 -19.93 18.32
CA PHE A 26 31.05 -20.27 17.28
C PHE A 26 29.93 -21.16 17.81
N LEU A 27 30.24 -22.16 18.65
CA LEU A 27 29.24 -23.01 19.28
C LEU A 27 28.31 -22.22 20.22
N GLY A 28 28.85 -21.28 21.00
CA GLY A 28 28.05 -20.39 21.85
C GLY A 28 27.10 -19.48 21.05
N LEU A 29 27.51 -19.00 19.87
CA LEU A 29 26.70 -18.15 19.01
C LEU A 29 25.54 -18.93 18.36
N ILE A 30 25.80 -20.18 17.94
CA ILE A 30 24.77 -21.06 17.37
C ILE A 30 23.74 -21.48 18.45
N PHE A 31 24.20 -21.81 19.66
CA PHE A 31 23.29 -22.16 20.75
C PHE A 31 22.47 -20.95 21.26
N GLY A 32 23.06 -19.75 21.26
CA GLY A 32 22.36 -18.52 21.61
C GLY A 32 21.24 -18.18 20.62
N LEU A 33 21.49 -18.29 19.31
CA LEU A 33 20.46 -18.08 18.28
C LEU A 33 19.32 -19.10 18.36
N GLY A 34 19.61 -20.35 18.72
CA GLY A 34 18.58 -21.40 18.85
C GLY A 34 17.60 -21.17 20.01
N VAL A 35 18.06 -20.63 21.14
CA VAL A 35 17.20 -20.37 22.32
C VAL A 35 16.34 -19.12 22.13
N PHE A 36 16.85 -18.07 21.47
CA PHE A 36 16.05 -16.89 21.15
C PHE A 36 14.95 -17.18 20.13
N ALA A 37 15.17 -18.10 19.19
CA ALA A 37 14.15 -18.52 18.24
C ALA A 37 13.04 -19.40 18.86
N ALA A 38 13.32 -20.11 19.95
CA ALA A 38 12.37 -21.07 20.55
C ALA A 38 11.47 -20.46 21.63
N PHE A 39 11.85 -19.32 22.24
CA PHE A 39 11.14 -18.75 23.38
C PHE A 39 10.68 -17.29 23.19
N GLY A 40 10.84 -16.75 21.99
CA GLY A 40 10.65 -15.33 21.71
C GLY A 40 9.61 -15.01 20.66
N GLU A 41 8.52 -15.77 20.51
CA GLU A 41 7.41 -15.34 19.62
C GLU A 41 6.11 -16.11 19.87
N GLU A 42 5.53 -15.93 21.06
CA GLU A 42 4.07 -16.05 21.18
C GLU A 42 3.45 -14.82 20.50
N GLY A 43 3.04 -14.97 19.23
CA GLY A 43 2.12 -14.03 18.58
C GLY A 43 2.46 -13.55 17.17
N ALA A 44 3.57 -13.97 16.56
CA ALA A 44 3.79 -13.70 15.12
C ALA A 44 3.00 -14.72 14.29
N LEU A 45 1.70 -14.45 14.13
CA LEU A 45 0.89 -15.03 13.07
C LEU A 45 1.70 -14.95 11.77
N PHE A 46 2.06 -16.10 11.18
CA PHE A 46 2.68 -16.17 9.85
C PHE A 46 1.72 -15.52 8.85
N ARG A 47 1.84 -14.20 8.67
CA ARG A 47 1.25 -13.48 7.55
C ARG A 47 1.88 -14.04 6.29
N ASP A 48 1.03 -14.41 5.35
CA ASP A 48 1.47 -14.91 4.05
C ASP A 48 2.49 -13.91 3.47
N PRO A 49 3.71 -14.30 3.07
CA PRO A 49 4.70 -13.36 2.52
C PRO A 49 4.17 -12.58 1.31
N ARG A 50 3.11 -13.07 0.67
CA ARG A 50 2.37 -12.38 -0.40
C ARG A 50 1.46 -11.26 0.10
N GLU A 51 0.87 -11.36 1.29
CA GLU A 51 0.13 -10.24 1.92
C GLU A 51 1.06 -9.08 2.27
N SER A 52 2.31 -9.36 2.62
CA SER A 52 3.34 -8.34 2.86
C SER A 52 3.71 -7.52 1.61
N ILE A 53 3.46 -8.05 0.40
CA ILE A 53 3.86 -7.41 -0.86
C ILE A 53 2.74 -6.54 -1.43
N ARG A 54 1.48 -6.89 -1.17
CA ARG A 54 0.33 -6.16 -1.73
C ARG A 54 0.07 -4.86 -0.98
N PRO A 55 0.11 -3.70 -1.66
CA PRO A 55 -0.20 -2.44 -1.02
C PRO A 55 -1.64 -2.40 -0.51
N PRO A 56 -1.91 -1.77 0.65
CA PRO A 56 -3.24 -1.81 1.29
C PRO A 56 -4.35 -1.24 0.40
N GLU A 57 -4.04 -0.24 -0.43
CA GLU A 57 -5.02 0.32 -1.36
C GLU A 57 -5.46 -0.68 -2.44
N THR A 58 -4.61 -1.64 -2.80
CA THR A 58 -4.93 -2.64 -3.82
C THR A 58 -5.87 -3.70 -3.27
N VAL A 59 -5.64 -4.13 -2.03
CA VAL A 59 -6.51 -5.09 -1.34
C VAL A 59 -7.92 -4.50 -1.21
N CYS A 60 -8.02 -3.24 -0.78
CA CYS A 60 -9.33 -2.59 -0.64
C CYS A 60 -10.07 -2.45 -1.97
N VAL A 61 -9.36 -2.05 -3.03
CA VAL A 61 -9.95 -1.88 -4.36
C VAL A 61 -10.39 -3.23 -4.95
N ASP A 62 -9.61 -4.29 -4.75
CA ASP A 62 -9.97 -5.65 -5.18
C ASP A 62 -11.20 -6.18 -4.42
N GLU A 63 -11.25 -5.96 -3.10
CA GLU A 63 -12.38 -6.35 -2.24
C GLU A 63 -13.70 -5.73 -2.74
N TRP A 64 -13.69 -4.42 -2.98
CA TRP A 64 -14.89 -3.71 -3.41
C TRP A 64 -15.23 -3.92 -4.87
N LYS A 65 -14.28 -4.29 -5.74
CA LYS A 65 -14.59 -4.61 -7.13
C LYS A 65 -15.41 -5.90 -7.27
N GLU A 66 -15.23 -6.86 -6.36
CA GLU A 66 -16.05 -8.08 -6.32
C GLU A 66 -17.47 -7.79 -5.83
N LYS A 67 -17.59 -6.92 -4.82
CA LYS A 67 -18.86 -6.58 -4.17
C LYS A 67 -19.65 -5.51 -4.94
N ASP A 68 -18.97 -4.61 -5.63
CA ASP A 68 -19.54 -3.41 -6.25
C ASP A 68 -18.98 -3.18 -7.65
N SER A 69 -19.86 -2.85 -8.59
CA SER A 69 -19.51 -2.68 -10.00
C SER A 69 -19.16 -1.23 -10.30
N PHE A 70 -18.00 -0.74 -9.85
CA PHE A 70 -17.39 0.47 -10.40
C PHE A 70 -16.48 0.12 -11.57
N VAL A 71 -16.33 1.02 -12.54
CA VAL A 71 -15.58 0.70 -13.76
C VAL A 71 -14.08 0.84 -13.57
N PHE A 72 -13.65 1.93 -12.94
CA PHE A 72 -12.26 2.24 -12.67
C PHE A 72 -12.10 3.07 -11.39
N VAL A 73 -10.85 3.20 -10.94
CA VAL A 73 -10.48 3.95 -9.73
C VAL A 73 -9.64 5.18 -10.07
N LEU A 74 -9.97 6.33 -9.51
CA LEU A 74 -9.12 7.51 -9.51
C LEU A 74 -8.32 7.58 -8.21
N SER A 75 -7.02 7.88 -8.31
CA SER A 75 -6.15 8.01 -7.14
C SER A 75 -4.91 8.84 -7.44
N GLU A 76 -4.12 9.13 -6.40
CA GLU A 76 -2.81 9.74 -6.58
C GLU A 76 -1.89 8.87 -7.47
N PRO A 77 -0.93 9.45 -8.19
CA PRO A 77 -0.17 8.71 -9.20
C PRO A 77 0.54 7.46 -8.70
N ARG A 78 1.05 7.48 -7.48
CA ARG A 78 1.74 6.35 -6.87
C ARG A 78 0.77 5.19 -6.55
N LYS A 79 -0.41 5.49 -6.00
CA LYS A 79 -1.45 4.49 -5.73
C LYS A 79 -2.02 3.92 -7.02
N ALA A 80 -2.30 4.75 -8.02
CA ALA A 80 -2.82 4.29 -9.30
C ALA A 80 -1.88 3.26 -9.95
N ARG A 81 -0.56 3.54 -9.98
CA ARG A 81 0.44 2.60 -10.50
C ARG A 81 0.49 1.30 -9.70
N ARG A 82 0.39 1.39 -8.37
CA ARG A 82 0.37 0.20 -7.49
C ARG A 82 -0.87 -0.66 -7.74
N ILE A 83 -2.05 -0.07 -7.87
CA ILE A 83 -3.28 -0.79 -8.21
C ILE A 83 -3.15 -1.48 -9.56
N LEU A 84 -2.71 -0.78 -10.60
CA LEU A 84 -2.49 -1.38 -11.92
C LEU A 84 -1.52 -2.56 -11.90
N THR A 85 -0.52 -2.53 -11.01
CA THR A 85 0.54 -3.55 -10.96
C THR A 85 0.17 -4.75 -10.09
N TYR A 86 -0.50 -4.52 -8.96
CA TYR A 86 -0.70 -5.52 -7.91
C TYR A 86 -2.15 -5.99 -7.73
N SER A 87 -3.12 -5.35 -8.39
CA SER A 87 -4.53 -5.78 -8.37
C SER A 87 -4.69 -7.15 -9.03
N GLU A 88 -5.25 -8.11 -8.29
CA GLU A 88 -5.57 -9.44 -8.82
C GLU A 88 -6.77 -9.40 -9.77
N LYS A 89 -7.64 -8.40 -9.58
CA LYS A 89 -8.84 -8.18 -10.40
C LYS A 89 -8.59 -7.33 -11.64
N ARG A 90 -7.31 -6.97 -11.90
CA ARG A 90 -6.88 -6.17 -13.06
C ARG A 90 -7.69 -4.88 -13.20
N ILE A 91 -7.90 -4.21 -12.08
CA ILE A 91 -8.72 -3.00 -12.03
C ILE A 91 -7.97 -1.86 -12.71
N LEU A 92 -8.66 -1.15 -13.59
CA LEU A 92 -8.15 0.08 -14.17
C LEU A 92 -8.06 1.15 -13.09
N ALA A 93 -6.86 1.71 -12.88
CA ALA A 93 -6.65 2.82 -11.98
C ALA A 93 -5.97 3.97 -12.72
N TYR A 94 -6.59 5.15 -12.67
CA TYR A 94 -6.10 6.35 -13.34
C TYR A 94 -5.45 7.30 -12.34
N PRO A 95 -4.23 7.78 -12.65
CA PRO A 95 -3.57 8.80 -11.86
C PRO A 95 -4.18 10.16 -12.15
N ILE A 96 -4.59 10.86 -11.09
CA ILE A 96 -5.04 12.24 -11.16
C ILE A 96 -4.09 13.16 -10.40
N ASP A 97 -3.95 14.39 -10.88
CA ASP A 97 -3.09 15.39 -10.27
C ASP A 97 -3.73 15.91 -8.97
N PHE A 98 -2.96 16.01 -7.88
CA PHE A 98 -3.47 16.52 -6.61
C PHE A 98 -4.01 17.96 -6.72
N SER A 99 -3.32 18.81 -7.49
CA SER A 99 -3.63 20.23 -7.58
C SER A 99 -4.82 20.52 -8.49
N THR A 100 -5.01 19.77 -9.57
CA THR A 100 -6.13 20.05 -10.49
C THR A 100 -7.25 19.02 -10.43
N LEU A 101 -6.99 17.84 -9.85
CA LEU A 101 -7.80 16.62 -9.98
C LEU A 101 -8.10 16.23 -11.43
N GLU A 102 -7.35 16.80 -12.38
CA GLU A 102 -7.42 16.42 -13.78
C GLU A 102 -6.62 15.13 -14.02
N GLY A 103 -6.95 14.41 -15.09
CA GLY A 103 -6.18 13.23 -15.51
C GLY A 103 -4.73 13.60 -15.78
N SER A 104 -3.77 12.81 -15.30
CA SER A 104 -2.37 13.07 -15.62
C SER A 104 -2.09 12.83 -17.11
N TYR A 105 -1.37 13.75 -17.76
CA TYR A 105 -0.91 13.62 -19.16
C TYR A 105 0.02 12.43 -19.40
N SER A 106 0.56 11.83 -18.33
CA SER A 106 1.66 10.86 -18.39
C SER A 106 1.21 9.43 -18.67
N VAL A 107 -0.08 9.14 -18.58
CA VAL A 107 -0.63 7.82 -18.91
C VAL A 107 -1.35 7.96 -20.24
N SER A 108 -1.04 7.06 -21.18
CA SER A 108 -1.47 7.03 -22.58
C SER A 108 -2.99 6.84 -22.74
N ASN A 109 -3.74 7.78 -22.20
CA ASN A 109 -5.17 7.75 -21.91
C ASN A 109 -6.06 8.05 -23.14
N LYS A 110 -5.58 7.75 -24.35
CA LYS A 110 -6.38 7.99 -25.56
C LYS A 110 -7.61 7.09 -25.62
N GLU A 111 -7.53 5.85 -25.14
CA GLU A 111 -8.64 4.89 -25.29
C GLU A 111 -9.88 5.23 -24.47
N TRP A 112 -9.76 5.54 -23.18
CA TRP A 112 -10.96 5.91 -22.40
C TRP A 112 -11.45 7.32 -22.70
N PHE A 113 -10.60 8.23 -23.21
CA PHE A 113 -11.09 9.52 -23.70
C PHE A 113 -12.01 9.35 -24.90
N LEU A 114 -11.66 8.42 -25.81
CA LEU A 114 -12.46 8.07 -26.98
C LEU A 114 -13.68 7.22 -26.62
N PHE A 115 -13.54 6.35 -25.62
CA PHE A 115 -14.60 5.46 -25.15
C PHE A 115 -14.67 5.49 -23.61
N PRO A 116 -15.25 6.54 -23.02
CA PRO A 116 -15.32 6.64 -21.57
C PRO A 116 -16.23 5.53 -21.07
N PRO A 117 -15.73 4.60 -20.26
CA PRO A 117 -16.55 3.48 -19.85
C PRO A 117 -17.73 4.00 -19.01
N GLU A 118 -18.87 3.37 -19.21
CA GLU A 118 -20.13 3.76 -18.57
C GLU A 118 -20.31 2.99 -17.27
N GLY A 119 -20.60 3.73 -16.20
CA GLY A 119 -20.84 3.16 -14.87
C GLY A 119 -20.19 3.96 -13.74
N PRO A 120 -20.39 3.53 -12.48
CA PRO A 120 -19.87 4.22 -11.31
C PRO A 120 -18.35 4.34 -11.35
N ILE A 121 -17.83 5.47 -10.87
CA ILE A 121 -16.40 5.72 -10.72
C ILE A 121 -16.04 5.65 -9.24
N ALA A 122 -14.99 4.91 -8.92
CA ALA A 122 -14.41 4.89 -7.59
C ALA A 122 -13.30 5.93 -7.48
N VAL A 123 -13.19 6.58 -6.32
CA VAL A 123 -12.13 7.54 -5.99
C VAL A 123 -11.51 7.15 -4.66
N LEU A 124 -10.18 7.05 -4.62
CA LEU A 124 -9.42 6.92 -3.39
C LEU A 124 -9.03 8.31 -2.89
N PRO A 125 -9.65 8.83 -1.81
CA PRO A 125 -9.45 10.21 -1.40
C PRO A 125 -8.12 10.44 -0.67
N GLU A 126 -7.54 9.38 -0.13
CA GLU A 126 -6.31 9.44 0.64
C GLU A 126 -5.12 9.81 -0.27
N GLY A 127 -4.49 10.95 0.01
CA GLY A 127 -3.44 11.54 -0.82
C GLY A 127 -3.95 12.60 -1.81
N LEU A 128 -5.27 12.77 -1.95
CA LEU A 128 -5.92 13.76 -2.82
C LEU A 128 -6.64 14.88 -2.06
N GLY A 129 -6.94 14.66 -0.78
CA GLY A 129 -7.59 15.63 0.10
C GLY A 129 -9.11 15.62 -0.06
N GLU A 130 -9.81 15.08 0.94
CA GLU A 130 -11.26 14.87 0.92
C GLU A 130 -12.06 16.14 0.59
N SER A 131 -11.75 17.26 1.24
CA SER A 131 -12.44 18.53 1.02
C SER A 131 -12.29 19.03 -0.42
N ARG A 132 -11.14 18.78 -1.04
CA ARG A 132 -10.85 19.16 -2.42
C ARG A 132 -11.66 18.30 -3.39
N ILE A 133 -11.68 17.00 -3.19
CA ILE A 133 -12.46 16.08 -4.03
C ILE A 133 -13.94 16.49 -4.01
N LYS A 134 -14.48 16.80 -2.83
CA LYS A 134 -15.85 17.29 -2.67
C LYS A 134 -16.08 18.62 -3.39
N SER A 135 -15.13 19.55 -3.37
CA SER A 135 -15.30 20.84 -4.05
C SER A 135 -15.30 20.72 -5.58
N PHE A 136 -14.55 19.76 -6.13
CA PHE A 136 -14.45 19.55 -7.59
C PHE A 136 -15.53 18.61 -8.12
N TYR A 137 -15.72 17.45 -7.48
CA TYR A 137 -16.61 16.39 -7.95
C TYR A 137 -17.98 16.40 -7.27
N GLY A 138 -18.12 17.08 -6.14
CA GLY A 138 -19.31 17.01 -5.30
C GLY A 138 -19.23 15.88 -4.28
N GLU A 139 -20.34 15.67 -3.56
CA GLU A 139 -20.46 14.60 -2.59
C GLU A 139 -20.50 13.23 -3.29
N PRO A 140 -19.81 12.21 -2.75
CA PRO A 140 -19.89 10.86 -3.28
C PRO A 140 -21.29 10.28 -3.02
N SER A 141 -21.75 9.43 -3.94
CA SER A 141 -23.00 8.69 -3.78
C SER A 141 -22.93 7.73 -2.60
N ARG A 142 -21.78 7.05 -2.46
CA ARG A 142 -21.53 6.09 -1.38
C ARG A 142 -20.08 6.20 -0.90
N VAL A 143 -19.87 5.98 0.40
CA VAL A 143 -18.55 5.87 1.02
C VAL A 143 -18.41 4.47 1.57
N LEU A 144 -17.40 3.75 1.09
CA LEU A 144 -17.13 2.37 1.42
C LEU A 144 -15.83 2.30 2.23
N ASP A 145 -15.91 1.77 3.45
CA ASP A 145 -14.73 1.58 4.29
C ASP A 145 -14.04 0.26 3.92
N CYS A 146 -12.70 0.24 3.91
CA CYS A 146 -11.94 -0.98 3.64
C CYS A 146 -11.86 -1.84 4.92
N GLU A 147 -12.21 -3.13 4.85
CA GLU A 147 -12.13 -4.02 6.03
C GLU A 147 -10.67 -4.30 6.41
N SER A 148 -9.77 -4.30 5.43
CA SER A 148 -8.37 -4.72 5.59
C SER A 148 -7.40 -3.60 6.06
N GLY A 149 -7.89 -2.38 6.34
CA GLY A 149 -7.04 -1.28 6.81
C GLY A 149 -7.71 0.09 6.87
N ASN A 150 -6.93 1.13 7.17
CA ASN A 150 -7.41 2.52 7.21
C ASN A 150 -7.49 3.10 5.80
N GLY A 151 -8.55 2.75 5.07
CA GLY A 151 -8.82 3.30 3.74
C GLY A 151 -10.31 3.46 3.52
N LYS A 152 -10.68 4.40 2.64
CA LYS A 152 -12.06 4.58 2.16
C LYS A 152 -12.05 4.65 0.65
N ILE A 153 -13.07 4.10 0.02
CA ILE A 153 -13.36 4.27 -1.40
C ILE A 153 -14.64 5.08 -1.51
N TRP A 154 -14.60 6.12 -2.33
CA TRP A 154 -15.76 6.95 -2.63
C TRP A 154 -16.33 6.55 -3.98
N ILE A 155 -17.61 6.22 -4.03
CA ILE A 155 -18.29 5.83 -5.26
C ILE A 155 -19.14 7.00 -5.76
N TYR A 156 -18.95 7.33 -7.03
CA TYR A 156 -19.69 8.35 -7.76
C TYR A 156 -20.49 7.69 -8.87
N GLU A 157 -21.81 7.57 -8.66
CA GLU A 157 -22.74 7.06 -9.67
C GLU A 157 -23.07 8.17 -10.69
N ASP A 158 -23.35 9.38 -10.21
CA ASP A 158 -23.30 10.58 -11.05
C ASP A 158 -21.85 11.02 -11.22
N ASN A 159 -21.30 10.70 -12.39
CA ASN A 159 -19.90 10.92 -12.73
C ASN A 159 -19.69 12.04 -13.76
N ALA A 160 -20.71 12.86 -14.05
CA ALA A 160 -20.63 13.87 -15.10
C ALA A 160 -19.51 14.90 -14.85
N LYS A 161 -19.39 15.40 -13.62
CA LYS A 161 -18.31 16.32 -13.23
C LYS A 161 -16.93 15.68 -13.33
N ILE A 162 -16.80 14.44 -12.85
CA ILE A 162 -15.54 13.70 -12.92
C ILE A 162 -15.10 13.55 -14.38
N ARG A 163 -16.02 13.14 -15.27
CA ARG A 163 -15.75 13.02 -16.70
C ARG A 163 -15.26 14.33 -17.31
N ASP A 164 -15.89 15.46 -16.99
CA ASP A 164 -15.47 16.77 -17.47
C ASP A 164 -14.04 17.12 -17.02
N TYR A 165 -13.72 16.95 -15.73
CA TYR A 165 -12.36 17.21 -15.22
C TYR A 165 -11.29 16.29 -15.82
N LEU A 166 -11.64 15.02 -16.06
CA LEU A 166 -10.71 14.08 -16.67
C LEU A 166 -10.41 14.43 -18.15
N GLN A 167 -11.33 15.08 -18.87
CA GLN A 167 -11.17 15.46 -20.29
C GLN A 167 -10.31 16.72 -20.52
N ARG A 168 -10.24 17.63 -19.54
CA ARG A 168 -9.53 18.92 -19.64
C ARG A 168 -8.03 18.90 -19.96
N PRO A 169 -7.20 17.90 -19.56
CA PRO A 169 -5.78 17.94 -19.91
C PRO A 169 -5.57 17.90 -21.43
N VAL A 170 -6.43 17.21 -22.19
CA VAL A 170 -6.23 17.06 -23.65
C VAL A 170 -6.49 18.34 -24.43
N GLN A 171 -7.35 19.25 -23.93
CA GLN A 171 -7.79 20.43 -24.69
C GLN A 171 -6.86 21.65 -24.61
N LYS A 172 -5.72 21.59 -23.88
CA LYS A 172 -4.72 22.67 -23.88
C LYS A 172 -3.76 22.56 -25.07
N THR A 173 -4.30 22.49 -26.28
CA THR A 173 -3.56 22.87 -27.49
C THR A 173 -4.32 24.01 -28.17
N LYS A 174 -3.65 25.17 -28.21
CA LYS A 174 -4.07 26.39 -28.90
C LYS A 174 -3.93 26.21 -30.41
#